data_AF-F5RN95-F1
#
_entry.id   AF-F5RN95-F1
#
_cell.length_a   1.000
_cell.length_b   1.000
_cell.length_c   1.000
_cell.angle_alpha   90.00
_cell.angle_beta   90.00
_cell.angle_gamma   90.00
#
_symmetry.space_group_name_H-M   'P 1'
#
loop_
_entity.id
_entity.type
_entity.pdbx_description
1 polymer ?
#
loop_
_entity_poly.entity_id
_entity_poly.type
_entity_poly.pdbx_seq_one_letter_code
_entity_poly.pdbx_strand_id
1 'polypeptide(L)' 'MKNNLIYLDSYTLQQDMRIRLPKSVLANMNVEKGKTKLDIFFDKDNNALILIPEIMQEVNIEEDQ' A
#
# COMPACT_ATOMS: atom_id res chain seq x y z
N MET A 1 1.63 -14.03 -9.87
CA MET A 1 1.44 -12.57 -9.87
C MET A 1 1.25 -11.93 -11.25
N LYS A 2 1.67 -12.53 -12.38
CA LYS A 2 1.69 -11.82 -13.69
C LYS A 2 0.35 -11.48 -14.36
N ASN A 3 -0.77 -12.12 -14.03
CA ASN A 3 -1.98 -12.02 -14.87
C ASN A 3 -3.01 -10.96 -14.47
N ASN A 4 -2.89 -10.34 -13.28
CA ASN A 4 -3.87 -9.36 -12.78
C ASN A 4 -3.24 -8.01 -12.36
N LEU A 5 -2.09 -7.65 -12.94
CA LEU A 5 -1.48 -6.35 -12.66
C LEU A 5 -2.08 -5.28 -13.56
N ILE A 6 -2.55 -4.18 -12.95
CA ILE A 6 -3.00 -2.99 -13.67
C ILE A 6 -1.88 -1.95 -13.55
N TYR A 7 -1.36 -1.49 -14.68
CA TYR A 7 -0.41 -0.38 -14.71
C TYR A 7 -1.10 0.91 -14.26
N LEU A 8 -0.55 1.60 -13.26
CA LEU A 8 -1.13 2.83 -12.73
C LEU A 8 -0.36 4.08 -13.18
N ASP A 9 0.97 4.08 -13.05
CA ASP A 9 1.85 5.20 -13.42
C ASP A 9 3.33 4.78 -13.27
N SER A 10 4.27 5.70 -13.53
CA SER A 10 5.69 5.52 -13.22
C SER A 10 6.29 6.78 -12.61
N TYR A 11 7.06 6.62 -11.54
CA TYR A 11 7.72 7.72 -10.82
C TYR A 11 9.19 7.40 -10.57
N THR A 12 10.04 8.40 -10.72
CA THR A 12 11.46 8.30 -10.36
C THR A 12 11.63 8.29 -8.84
N LEU A 13 12.45 7.38 -8.32
CA LEU A 13 12.90 7.39 -6.93
C LEU A 13 13.69 8.68 -6.67
N GLN A 14 13.20 9.50 -5.75
CA GLN A 14 13.85 10.77 -5.43
C GLN A 14 15.11 10.55 -4.57
N GLN A 15 15.97 11.56 -4.51
CA GLN A 15 17.26 11.51 -3.80
C GLN A 15 17.13 11.20 -2.30
N ASP A 16 15.99 11.55 -1.70
CA ASP A 16 15.67 11.26 -0.31
C ASP A 16 14.83 9.98 -0.14
N MET A 17 14.89 9.09 -1.12
CA MET A 17 14.23 7.79 -1.14
C MET A 17 12.70 7.83 -1.19
N ARG A 18 12.09 8.97 -1.56
CA ARG A 18 10.64 9.07 -1.72
C ARG A 18 10.17 8.64 -3.11
N ILE A 19 9.02 7.99 -3.13
CA ILE A 19 8.21 7.77 -4.33
C ILE A 19 6.85 8.44 -4.16
N ARG A 20 6.28 8.94 -5.26
CA ARG A 20 4.91 9.49 -5.26
C ARG A 20 3.95 8.37 -5.65
N LEU A 21 2.93 8.14 -4.84
CA LEU A 21 1.86 7.22 -5.21
C LEU A 21 0.95 7.83 -6.29
N PRO A 22 0.54 7.07 -7.33
CA PRO A 22 -0.43 7.51 -8.31
C PRO A 22 -1.75 7.93 -7.66
N LYS A 23 -2.41 8.99 -8.12
CA LYS A 23 -3.72 9.41 -7.56
C LYS A 23 -4.81 8.33 -7.72
N SER A 24 -4.68 7.47 -8.73
CA SER A 24 -5.62 6.39 -9.02
C SER A 24 -5.73 5.36 -7.89
N VAL A 25 -4.75 5.26 -6.99
CA VAL A 25 -4.85 4.35 -5.82
C VAL A 25 -6.02 4.71 -4.92
N LEU A 26 -6.42 5.98 -4.85
CA LEU A 26 -7.54 6.43 -4.00
C LEU A 26 -8.91 5.97 -4.51
N ALA A 27 -9.03 5.75 -5.82
CA ALA A 27 -10.27 5.31 -6.44
C ALA A 27 -10.36 3.78 -6.51
N ASN A 28 -9.21 3.11 -6.60
CA ASN A 28 -9.13 1.65 -6.77
C ASN A 28 -8.87 0.91 -5.45
N MET A 29 -8.42 1.60 -4.42
CA MET A 29 -8.09 1.03 -3.11
C MET A 29 -8.76 1.85 -2.01
N ASN A 30 -9.14 1.20 -0.91
CA ASN A 30 -9.71 1.86 0.26
C ASN A 30 -8.61 2.52 1.12
N VAL A 31 -7.90 3.49 0.54
CA VAL A 31 -6.78 4.19 1.17
C VAL A 31 -7.06 5.69 1.28
N GLU A 32 -6.67 6.29 2.41
CA GLU A 32 -6.88 7.70 2.69
C GLU A 32 -5.55 8.45 2.83
N LYS A 33 -5.45 9.60 2.16
CA LYS A 33 -4.27 10.47 2.19
C LYS A 33 -3.96 10.90 3.62
N GLY A 34 -2.72 10.68 4.04
CA GLY A 34 -2.24 11.12 5.36
C GLY A 34 -2.77 10.30 6.53
N LYS A 35 -3.57 9.24 6.30
CA LYS A 35 -4.06 8.35 7.35
C LYS A 35 -3.63 6.91 7.15
N THR A 36 -3.82 6.36 5.96
CA THR A 36 -3.50 4.95 5.70
C THR A 36 -1.99 4.73 5.71
N LYS A 37 -1.53 3.83 6.57
CA LYS A 37 -0.16 3.30 6.56
C LYS A 37 -0.06 2.17 5.53
N LEU A 38 1.12 2.04 4.94
CA LEU A 38 1.43 1.00 3.95
C LEU A 38 2.66 0.24 4.45
N ASP A 39 2.50 -1.06 4.64
CA ASP A 39 3.62 -1.96 4.89
C ASP A 39 4.40 -2.19 3.59
N ILE A 40 5.72 -2.24 3.70
CA ILE A 40 6.64 -2.38 2.57
C ILE A 40 7.33 -3.74 2.65
N PHE A 41 7.13 -4.58 1.63
CA PHE A 41 7.76 -5.88 1.51
C PHE A 41 8.67 -5.94 0.27
N PHE A 42 9.73 -6.72 0.34
CA PHE A 42 10.57 -7.04 -0.82
C PHE A 42 10.26 -8.46 -1.30
N ASP A 43 9.61 -8.56 -2.46
CA ASP A 43 9.39 -9.80 -3.18
C ASP A 43 10.67 -10.15 -3.97
N LYS A 44 11.41 -11.13 -3.45
CA LYS A 44 12.69 -11.58 -4.02
C LYS A 44 12.53 -12.27 -5.36
N ASP A 45 11.42 -12.99 -5.58
CA ASP A 45 11.22 -13.80 -6.78
C ASP A 45 10.95 -12.93 -7.99
N ASN A 46 10.24 -11.82 -7.79
CA ASN A 46 9.93 -10.84 -8.84
C ASN A 46 10.83 -9.60 -8.81
N ASN A 47 11.75 -9.51 -7.85
CA ASN A 47 12.59 -8.35 -7.58
C ASN A 47 11.76 -7.05 -7.52
N ALA A 48 10.71 -7.06 -6.71
CA ALA A 48 9.71 -6.00 -6.64
C ALA A 48 9.47 -5.55 -5.20
N LEU A 49 9.12 -4.27 -5.03
CA LEU A 49 8.55 -3.78 -3.77
C LEU A 49 7.04 -3.93 -3.81
N ILE A 50 6.48 -4.48 -2.73
CA ILE A 50 5.04 -4.62 -2.53
C ILE A 50 4.62 -3.69 -1.41
N LEU A 51 3.58 -2.90 -1.67
CA LEU A 51 2.98 -1.95 -0.72
C LEU A 51 1.59 -2.47 -0.35
N ILE A 52 1.35 -2.78 0.92
CA ILE A 52 0.07 -3.32 1.40
C ILE A 52 -0.51 -2.34 2.43
N PRO A 53 -1.75 -1.84 2.25
CA PRO A 53 -2.40 -1.02 3.27
C PRO A 53 -2.53 -1.78 4.59
N GLU A 54 -2.11 -1.18 5.70
CA GLU A 54 -2.31 -1.75 7.03
C GLU A 54 -3.82 -1.82 7.32
N ILE A 55 -4.35 -3.03 7.53
CA ILE A 55 -5.74 -3.21 7.94
C ILE A 55 -5.77 -3.10 9.46
N MET A 56 -6.39 -2.05 9.99
CA MET A 56 -6.69 -2.00 11.41
C MET A 56 -7.77 -3.04 11.69
N GLN A 57 -7.42 -4.10 12.42
CA GLN A 57 -8.43 -4.97 13.02
C GLN A 57 -9.11 -4.15 14.13
N GLU A 58 -10.43 -3.98 14.06
CA GLU A 58 -11.18 -3.48 15.21
C GLU A 58 -10.97 -4.45 16.36
N VAL A 59 -10.29 -4.00 17.41
CA VAL A 59 -10.21 -4.74 18.66
C VAL A 59 -11.58 -4.62 19.32
N ASN A 60 -12.41 -5.64 19.19
CA ASN A 60 -13.61 -5.78 20.02
C ASN A 60 -13.14 -6.00 21.45
N ILE A 61 -13.10 -4.92 22.25
CA ILE A 61 -13.00 -5.02 23.70
C ILE A 61 -14.41 -5.44 24.15
N GLU A 62 -14.62 -6.74 24.33
CA GLU A 62 -15.75 -7.21 25.13
C GLU A 62 -15.51 -6.68 26.56
N GLU A 63 -16.29 -5.68 26.96
CA GLU A 63 -16.39 -5.27 28.36
C GLU A 63 -17.05 -6.44 29.11
N ASP A 64 -16.24 -7.20 29.86
CA ASP A 64 -16.73 -8.18 30.84
C ASP A 64 -17.68 -7.45 31.82
N GLN A 65 -18.97 -7.83 31.75
CA GLN A 65 -20.04 -7.40 32.66
C GLN A 65 -19.90 -8.04 34.04
#